data_AF-A0A2W0BI49-F1
#
_entry.id   AF-A0A2W0BI49-F1
#
_cell.length_a   1.000
_cell.length_b   1.000
_cell.length_c   1.000
_cell.angle_alpha   90.00
_cell.angle_beta   90.00
_cell.angle_gamma   90.00
#
_symmetry.space_group_name_H-M   'P 1'
#
loop_
_entity.id
_entity.type
_entity.pdbx_description
1 polymer ?
#
loop_
_entity_poly.entity_id
_entity_poly.type
_entity_poly.pdbx_seq_one_letter_code
_entity_poly.pdbx_strand_id
1 'polypeptide(L)'
;MSTVTGFLTDSTLCIGCKACEVACKEWNDLGADGLNWSGFSYDNTGALGHSTWRHVKFVEHPPELGHGGNSPELASWTFSSDVCKHCENAGCLEACPTGSIVRTEFGTVYVQPDICNGCSYCVVACPFGVIQRNKEDGRAFKCTFCYDRQRAGRTPACAHACPTESIKFGPLDELRAEAGRRIEDLHSKGMHDATLYDPVDTSVGGIHAFFITRGDPRQYNLPPQPEIPTIYAKQGWKSAALGAGMLAVGTFLAFLGGGKR
;
A
#
# COMPACT_ATOMS: atom_id res chain seq x y z
N MET A 1 24.97 -11.07 3.11
CA MET A 1 23.86 -10.50 2.32
C MET A 1 22.69 -10.36 3.28
N SER A 2 22.09 -9.18 3.37
CA SER A 2 20.88 -8.99 4.18
C SER A 2 19.73 -9.76 3.53
N THR A 3 18.93 -10.48 4.33
CA THR A 3 17.78 -11.25 3.87
C THR A 3 16.63 -10.30 3.50
N VAL A 4 15.92 -10.58 2.41
CA VAL A 4 14.69 -9.84 2.04
C VAL A 4 13.63 -10.07 3.11
N THR A 5 13.05 -9.00 3.63
CA THR A 5 12.10 -9.05 4.76
C THR A 5 10.68 -8.71 4.31
N GLY A 6 9.68 -9.22 5.03
CA GLY A 6 8.28 -8.93 4.78
C GLY A 6 7.48 -8.62 6.04
N PHE A 7 6.25 -8.18 5.83
CA PHE A 7 5.16 -8.17 6.79
C PHE A 7 4.06 -9.10 6.32
N LEU A 8 3.56 -9.94 7.23
CA LEU A 8 2.28 -10.64 7.08
C LEU A 8 1.29 -10.01 8.05
N THR A 9 0.23 -9.39 7.53
CA THR A 9 -0.88 -8.84 8.34
C THR A 9 -2.09 -9.75 8.24
N ASP A 10 -2.44 -10.43 9.33
CA ASP A 10 -3.62 -11.29 9.43
C ASP A 10 -4.79 -10.54 10.09
N SER A 11 -5.80 -10.19 9.28
CA SER A 11 -7.00 -9.47 9.76
C SER A 11 -7.87 -10.31 10.68
N THR A 12 -7.74 -11.65 10.67
CA THR A 12 -8.49 -12.54 11.56
C THR A 12 -8.01 -12.48 13.01
N LEU A 13 -6.80 -11.96 13.24
CA LEU A 13 -6.19 -11.78 14.56
C LEU A 13 -6.22 -10.32 15.03
N CYS A 14 -6.56 -9.38 14.15
CA CYS A 14 -6.54 -7.97 14.50
C CYS A 14 -7.70 -7.65 15.44
N ILE A 15 -7.43 -6.90 16.51
CA ILE A 15 -8.43 -6.50 17.52
C ILE A 15 -8.74 -4.99 17.48
N GLY A 16 -8.35 -4.29 16.42
CA GLY A 16 -8.68 -2.87 16.26
C GLY A 16 -7.99 -1.90 17.24
N CYS A 17 -7.01 -2.36 18.05
CA CYS A 17 -6.47 -1.58 19.17
C CYS A 17 -5.67 -0.31 18.82
N LYS A 18 -5.33 -0.10 17.54
CA LYS A 18 -4.49 1.01 17.04
C LYS A 18 -3.09 1.14 17.64
N ALA A 19 -2.63 0.20 18.46
CA ALA A 19 -1.27 0.22 19.03
C ALA A 19 -0.17 0.36 17.97
N CYS A 20 -0.37 -0.28 16.81
CA CYS A 20 0.56 -0.20 15.68
C CYS A 20 0.59 1.17 14.99
N GLU A 21 -0.47 1.99 15.06
CA GLU A 21 -0.45 3.38 14.59
C GLU A 21 0.37 4.24 15.55
N VAL A 22 0.09 4.11 16.86
CA VAL A 22 0.76 4.87 17.92
C VAL A 22 2.26 4.57 17.93
N ALA A 23 2.66 3.30 17.92
CA ALA A 23 4.06 2.89 17.88
C ALA A 23 4.77 3.36 16.60
N CYS A 24 4.04 3.45 15.46
CA CYS A 24 4.60 3.98 14.24
C CYS A 24 4.88 5.49 14.36
N LYS A 25 3.94 6.27 14.91
CA LYS A 25 4.12 7.70 15.11
C LYS A 25 5.20 7.99 16.16
N GLU A 26 5.19 7.29 17.29
CA GLU A 26 6.15 7.47 18.38
C GLU A 26 7.58 7.18 17.92
N TRP A 27 7.81 6.06 17.22
CA TRP A 27 9.15 5.73 16.73
C TRP A 27 9.68 6.72 15.68
N ASN A 28 8.81 7.20 14.79
CA ASN A 28 9.21 8.06 13.66
C ASN A 28 9.02 9.56 13.96
N ASP A 29 8.69 9.93 15.19
CA ASP A 29 8.40 11.31 15.62
C ASP A 29 7.40 12.02 14.69
N LEU A 30 6.32 11.33 14.33
CA LEU A 30 5.30 11.86 13.43
C LEU A 30 4.25 12.66 14.20
N GLY A 31 3.92 13.84 13.68
CA GLY A 31 2.84 14.68 14.22
C GLY A 31 1.47 13.99 14.24
N ALA A 32 0.61 14.48 15.13
CA ALA A 32 -0.80 14.09 15.16
C ALA A 32 -1.57 14.76 14.01
N ASP A 33 -2.54 14.06 13.42
CA ASP A 33 -3.37 14.57 12.30
C ASP A 33 -4.61 15.34 12.78
N GLY A 34 -4.70 15.59 14.09
CA GLY A 34 -5.87 16.17 14.75
C GLY A 34 -6.90 15.14 15.21
N LEU A 35 -8.01 15.64 15.77
CA LEU A 35 -9.13 14.81 16.26
C LEU A 35 -10.34 15.02 15.36
N ASN A 36 -10.52 14.11 14.39
CA ASN A 36 -11.68 14.12 13.50
C ASN A 36 -12.54 12.88 13.76
N TRP A 37 -13.69 13.09 14.39
CA TRP A 37 -14.67 12.02 14.62
C TRP A 37 -15.69 12.01 13.49
N SER A 38 -15.72 10.92 12.71
CA SER A 38 -16.68 10.77 11.61
C SER A 38 -18.12 10.59 12.11
N GLY A 39 -18.30 10.04 13.32
CA GLY A 39 -19.60 9.65 13.87
C GLY A 39 -20.18 8.36 13.26
N PHE A 40 -19.52 7.82 12.23
CA PHE A 40 -19.97 6.61 11.50
C PHE A 40 -19.07 5.40 11.76
N SER A 41 -17.86 5.59 12.28
CA SER A 41 -16.93 4.50 12.58
C SER A 41 -15.97 4.89 13.69
N TYR A 42 -15.37 3.88 14.34
CA TYR A 42 -14.22 4.03 15.24
C TYR A 42 -12.91 4.31 14.49
N ASP A 43 -12.93 4.20 13.15
CA ASP A 43 -11.84 4.71 12.34
C ASP A 43 -11.80 6.25 12.35
N ASN A 44 -10.98 6.78 13.26
CA ASN A 44 -10.66 8.21 13.38
C ASN A 44 -9.41 8.64 12.58
N THR A 45 -8.76 7.72 11.88
CA THR A 45 -7.54 7.97 11.10
C THR A 45 -7.89 8.14 9.63
N GLY A 46 -8.85 7.36 9.13
CA GLY A 46 -9.45 7.47 7.79
C GLY A 46 -8.59 6.90 6.67
N ALA A 47 -7.34 7.34 6.54
CA ALA A 47 -6.42 6.85 5.53
C ALA A 47 -4.95 7.06 5.91
N LEU A 48 -4.05 6.36 5.21
CA LEU A 48 -2.63 6.65 5.22
C LEU A 48 -2.35 8.04 4.64
N GLY A 49 -1.31 8.70 5.15
CA GLY A 49 -0.94 10.05 4.75
C GLY A 49 0.50 10.42 5.10
N HIS A 50 0.84 11.70 4.95
CA HIS A 50 2.21 12.17 5.14
C HIS A 50 2.72 12.01 6.59
N SER A 51 1.83 12.06 7.58
CA SER A 51 2.10 11.90 9.02
C SER A 51 1.47 10.63 9.62
N THR A 52 0.79 9.81 8.82
CA THR A 52 0.20 8.53 9.24
C THR A 52 0.63 7.44 8.28
N TRP A 53 1.66 6.70 8.67
CA TRP A 53 2.27 5.68 7.83
C TRP A 53 1.74 4.27 8.08
N ARG A 54 0.87 4.15 9.08
CA ARG A 54 0.14 2.95 9.43
C ARG A 54 -1.26 3.33 9.91
N HIS A 55 -2.25 2.56 9.51
CA HIS A 55 -3.66 2.87 9.74
C HIS A 55 -4.40 1.57 10.04
N VAL A 56 -5.21 1.52 11.09
CA VAL A 56 -6.13 0.43 11.38
C VAL A 56 -7.49 0.80 10.82
N LYS A 57 -7.89 0.08 9.78
CA LYS A 57 -9.19 0.19 9.17
C LYS A 57 -10.22 -0.65 9.92
N PHE A 58 -11.37 -0.05 10.15
CA PHE A 58 -12.55 -0.70 10.72
C PHE A 58 -13.46 -1.07 9.55
N VAL A 59 -13.52 -2.36 9.22
CA VAL A 59 -14.32 -2.89 8.13
C VAL A 59 -15.63 -3.39 8.72
N GLU A 60 -16.65 -2.55 8.55
CA GLU A 60 -17.99 -2.75 9.07
C GLU A 60 -18.86 -3.34 7.96
N HIS A 61 -19.30 -4.59 8.16
CA HIS A 61 -20.26 -5.24 7.29
C HIS A 61 -21.65 -5.16 7.92
N PRO A 62 -22.74 -5.05 7.13
CA PRO A 62 -24.04 -5.46 7.63
C PRO A 62 -23.95 -6.91 8.14
N PRO A 63 -24.61 -7.27 9.25
CA PRO A 63 -24.58 -8.63 9.77
C PRO A 63 -25.09 -9.62 8.72
N GLU A 64 -24.19 -10.39 8.11
CA GLU A 64 -24.57 -11.56 7.34
C GLU A 64 -24.31 -12.79 8.22
N LEU A 65 -25.37 -13.56 8.53
CA LEU A 65 -25.24 -14.85 9.21
C LEU A 65 -24.30 -15.74 8.39
N GLY A 66 -23.20 -16.21 9.00
CA GLY A 66 -22.17 -16.99 8.29
C GLY A 66 -21.04 -16.17 7.66
N HIS A 67 -21.08 -14.84 7.69
CA HIS A 67 -20.05 -13.96 7.14
C HIS A 67 -19.43 -13.10 8.26
N GLY A 68 -18.23 -13.50 8.71
CA GLY A 68 -17.34 -12.69 9.55
C GLY A 68 -17.57 -12.72 11.07
N GLY A 69 -16.47 -12.88 11.82
CA GLY A 69 -16.38 -12.96 13.30
C GLY A 69 -15.59 -14.19 13.76
N ASN A 70 -15.06 -14.23 15.00
CA ASN A 70 -14.47 -15.44 15.64
C ASN A 70 -15.52 -16.56 15.87
N SER A 71 -16.78 -16.29 15.56
CA SER A 71 -17.87 -17.24 15.51
C SER A 71 -18.67 -16.95 14.23
N PRO A 72 -18.98 -17.97 13.41
CA PRO A 72 -19.71 -17.83 12.15
C PRO A 72 -21.19 -17.43 12.32
N GLU A 73 -21.66 -17.23 13.56
CA GLU A 73 -23.10 -17.13 13.87
C GLU A 73 -23.55 -15.72 14.26
N LEU A 74 -22.66 -14.73 14.22
CA LEU A 74 -22.91 -13.35 14.68
C LEU A 74 -22.41 -12.31 13.66
N ALA A 75 -22.90 -11.08 13.80
CA ALA A 75 -22.39 -9.90 13.08
C ALA A 75 -20.86 -9.80 13.21
N SER A 76 -20.16 -9.61 12.09
CA SER A 76 -18.71 -9.36 12.09
C SER A 76 -18.39 -7.91 12.36
N TRP A 77 -17.28 -7.72 13.07
CA TRP A 77 -16.48 -6.52 12.94
C TRP A 77 -15.06 -6.93 12.60
N THR A 78 -14.58 -6.53 11.42
CA THR A 78 -13.24 -6.90 10.95
C THR A 78 -12.33 -5.70 11.05
N PHE A 79 -11.09 -5.93 11.49
CA PHE A 79 -10.06 -4.90 11.55
C PHE A 79 -8.88 -5.33 10.71
N SER A 80 -8.22 -4.38 10.06
CA SER A 80 -6.97 -4.65 9.37
C SER A 80 -6.07 -3.45 9.40
N SER A 81 -4.78 -3.67 9.61
CA SER A 81 -3.83 -2.58 9.61
C SER A 81 -3.19 -2.38 8.25
N ASP A 82 -3.62 -1.33 7.56
CA ASP A 82 -3.05 -0.87 6.31
C ASP A 82 -1.68 -0.19 6.50
N VAL A 83 -0.82 -0.34 5.50
CA VAL A 83 0.56 0.18 5.44
C VAL A 83 1.02 0.26 3.99
N CYS A 84 2.12 0.97 3.71
CA CYS A 84 2.78 0.86 2.41
C CYS A 84 3.10 -0.62 2.09
N LYS A 85 2.90 -1.01 0.83
CA LYS A 85 3.05 -2.40 0.38
C LYS A 85 4.49 -2.80 0.05
N HIS A 86 5.38 -1.81 -0.11
CA HIS A 86 6.78 -2.01 -0.51
C HIS A 86 6.89 -2.98 -1.70
N CYS A 87 6.15 -2.67 -2.78
CA CYS A 87 5.99 -3.52 -3.96
C CYS A 87 7.33 -3.96 -4.56
N GLU A 88 7.37 -5.17 -5.12
CA GLU A 88 8.55 -5.67 -5.84
C GLU A 88 8.91 -4.76 -7.01
N ASN A 89 7.92 -4.44 -7.86
CA ASN A 89 8.00 -3.37 -8.85
C ASN A 89 7.23 -2.15 -8.32
N ALA A 90 7.95 -1.15 -7.83
CA ALA A 90 7.36 -0.01 -7.15
C ALA A 90 7.16 1.16 -8.10
N GLY A 91 5.92 1.40 -8.52
CA GLY A 91 5.58 2.53 -9.39
C GLY A 91 6.01 3.90 -8.84
N CYS A 92 5.98 4.08 -7.52
CA CYS A 92 6.49 5.31 -6.89
C CYS A 92 8.00 5.48 -7.04
N LEU A 93 8.78 4.39 -7.02
CA LEU A 93 10.22 4.40 -7.27
C LEU A 93 10.48 4.72 -8.74
N GLU A 94 9.81 4.03 -9.65
CA GLU A 94 10.01 4.21 -11.10
C GLU A 94 9.61 5.60 -11.60
N ALA A 95 8.58 6.20 -11.00
CA ALA A 95 8.12 7.53 -11.36
C ALA A 95 8.97 8.67 -10.77
N CYS A 96 9.89 8.38 -9.84
CA CYS A 96 10.64 9.42 -9.15
C CYS A 96 11.75 10.00 -10.04
N PRO A 97 11.69 11.29 -10.45
CA PRO A 97 12.69 11.86 -11.35
C PRO A 97 14.01 12.21 -10.65
N THR A 98 14.03 12.28 -9.32
CA THR A 98 15.20 12.72 -8.54
C THR A 98 16.06 11.57 -8.03
N GLY A 99 15.57 10.33 -8.09
CA GLY A 99 16.21 9.20 -7.39
C GLY A 99 16.05 9.24 -5.87
N SER A 100 15.15 10.08 -5.32
CA SER A 100 14.89 10.13 -3.87
C SER A 100 14.27 8.84 -3.32
N ILE A 101 13.68 8.00 -4.17
CA ILE A 101 13.07 6.74 -3.76
C ILE A 101 13.99 5.59 -4.20
N VAL A 102 14.39 4.74 -3.26
CA VAL A 102 15.37 3.67 -3.48
C VAL A 102 14.90 2.33 -2.94
N ARG A 103 15.49 1.26 -3.45
CA ARG A 103 15.38 -0.10 -2.90
C ARG A 103 16.49 -0.30 -1.87
N THR A 104 16.14 -0.72 -0.66
CA THR A 104 17.12 -1.03 0.39
C THR A 104 17.67 -2.45 0.24
N GLU A 105 18.70 -2.77 1.02
CA GLU A 105 19.28 -4.12 1.12
C GLU A 105 18.29 -5.17 1.67
N PHE A 106 17.18 -4.76 2.27
CA PHE A 106 16.12 -5.64 2.77
C PHE A 106 14.98 -5.85 1.76
N GLY A 107 15.11 -5.31 0.55
CA GLY A 107 14.08 -5.37 -0.50
C GLY A 107 12.98 -4.29 -0.36
N THR A 108 13.04 -3.46 0.67
CA THR A 108 12.01 -2.47 0.96
C THR A 108 12.21 -1.18 0.16
N VAL A 109 11.12 -0.51 -0.21
CA VAL A 109 11.16 0.82 -0.85
C VAL A 109 11.32 1.92 0.22
N TYR A 110 12.33 2.78 0.13
CA TYR A 110 12.61 3.86 1.07
C TYR A 110 12.62 5.22 0.38
N VAL A 111 12.15 6.28 1.05
CA VAL A 111 12.20 7.67 0.55
C VAL A 111 13.27 8.41 1.33
N GLN A 112 14.23 9.01 0.63
CA GLN A 112 15.29 9.86 1.16
C GLN A 112 14.77 11.31 1.20
N PRO A 113 14.38 11.84 2.37
CA PRO A 113 13.67 13.12 2.44
C PRO A 113 14.52 14.31 2.02
N ASP A 114 15.84 14.22 2.19
CA ASP A 114 16.84 15.22 1.81
C ASP A 114 17.02 15.37 0.29
N ILE A 115 16.68 14.34 -0.50
CA ILE A 115 16.74 14.36 -1.97
C ILE A 115 15.38 14.70 -2.60
N CYS A 116 14.30 14.58 -1.83
CA CYS A 116 12.94 14.78 -2.32
C CYS A 116 12.69 16.26 -2.67
N ASN A 117 12.31 16.54 -3.92
CA ASN A 117 11.96 17.89 -4.38
C ASN A 117 10.45 18.19 -4.40
N GLY A 118 9.62 17.25 -3.93
CA GLY A 118 8.17 17.48 -3.79
C GLY A 118 7.32 17.48 -5.05
N CYS A 119 7.81 16.95 -6.18
CA CYS A 119 7.08 16.90 -7.46
C CYS A 119 5.79 16.06 -7.45
N SER A 120 5.57 15.21 -6.43
CA SER A 120 4.39 14.35 -6.26
C SER A 120 4.13 13.30 -7.35
N TYR A 121 5.07 13.03 -8.26
CA TYR A 121 4.89 11.96 -9.26
C TYR A 121 4.69 10.59 -8.61
N CYS A 122 5.36 10.36 -7.49
CA CYS A 122 5.22 9.16 -6.68
C CYS A 122 3.82 8.97 -6.07
N VAL A 123 3.07 10.06 -5.82
CA VAL A 123 1.72 10.03 -5.24
C VAL A 123 0.74 9.43 -6.24
N VAL A 124 0.74 9.94 -7.49
CA VAL A 124 -0.15 9.44 -8.55
C VAL A 124 0.30 8.08 -9.11
N ALA A 125 1.57 7.74 -8.97
CA ALA A 125 2.11 6.47 -9.44
C ALA A 125 1.87 5.29 -8.49
N CYS A 126 1.40 5.54 -7.27
CA CYS A 126 1.16 4.48 -6.31
C CYS A 126 -0.24 3.85 -6.51
N PRO A 127 -0.35 2.57 -6.89
CA PRO A 127 -1.65 1.92 -7.08
C PRO A 127 -2.45 1.75 -5.78
N PHE A 128 -1.81 1.94 -4.63
CA PHE A 128 -2.41 1.80 -3.30
C PHE A 128 -2.68 3.14 -2.61
N GLY A 129 -2.29 4.28 -3.21
CA GLY A 129 -2.51 5.61 -2.65
C GLY A 129 -1.83 5.91 -1.29
N VAL A 130 -0.76 5.18 -0.94
CA VAL A 130 -0.18 5.20 0.43
C VAL A 130 0.94 6.22 0.66
N ILE A 131 1.45 6.84 -0.40
CA ILE A 131 2.49 7.88 -0.32
C ILE A 131 1.83 9.24 -0.54
N GLN A 132 2.10 10.19 0.35
CA GLN A 132 1.53 11.53 0.29
C GLN A 132 2.59 12.60 0.51
N ARG A 133 2.34 13.78 -0.05
CA ARG A 133 3.16 14.97 0.15
C ARG A 133 2.71 15.70 1.41
N ASN A 134 3.66 16.03 2.28
CA ASN A 134 3.43 16.97 3.38
C ASN A 134 3.21 18.36 2.80
N LYS A 135 2.14 19.04 3.22
CA LYS A 135 1.81 20.39 2.74
C LYS A 135 2.75 21.46 3.26
N GLU A 136 3.39 21.22 4.41
CA GLU A 136 4.24 22.20 5.07
C GLU A 136 5.65 22.27 4.47
N ASP A 137 6.30 21.12 4.26
CA ASP A 137 7.67 21.07 3.73
C ASP A 137 7.76 20.61 2.26
N GLY A 138 6.63 20.23 1.66
CA GLY A 138 6.55 19.78 0.27
C GLY A 138 7.15 18.41 -0.02
N ARG A 139 7.69 17.68 0.95
CA ARG A 139 8.32 16.37 0.72
C ARG A 139 7.31 15.23 0.77
N ALA A 140 7.62 14.12 0.11
CA ALA A 140 6.78 12.93 0.09
C ALA A 140 7.17 11.97 1.23
N PHE A 141 6.17 11.42 1.91
CA PHE A 141 6.34 10.51 3.03
C PHE A 141 5.42 9.29 2.93
N LYS A 142 5.89 8.19 3.49
CA LYS A 142 5.21 6.90 3.61
C LYS A 142 5.96 6.04 4.62
N CYS A 143 5.42 4.88 4.96
CA CYS A 143 6.14 3.87 5.75
C CYS A 143 7.54 3.58 5.18
N THR A 144 8.51 3.52 6.08
CA THR A 144 9.94 3.25 5.81
C THR A 144 10.31 1.78 6.04
N PHE A 145 9.33 0.93 6.37
CA PHE A 145 9.54 -0.42 6.91
C PHE A 145 10.43 -0.43 8.17
N CYS A 146 10.53 0.69 8.89
CA CYS A 146 11.50 0.89 9.97
C CYS A 146 12.93 0.51 9.55
N TYR A 147 13.37 1.00 8.39
CA TYR A 147 14.70 0.72 7.83
C TYR A 147 15.84 0.92 8.85
N ASP A 148 15.76 1.97 9.64
CA ASP A 148 16.65 2.30 10.74
C ASP A 148 16.69 1.21 11.84
N ARG A 149 15.52 0.68 12.24
CA ARG A 149 15.43 -0.43 13.21
C ARG A 149 16.02 -1.71 12.64
N GLN A 150 15.71 -2.03 11.38
CA GLN A 150 16.22 -3.22 10.71
C GLN A 150 17.75 -3.21 10.64
N ARG A 151 18.35 -2.05 10.33
CA ARG A 151 19.79 -1.87 10.35
C ARG A 151 20.43 -2.08 11.73
N ALA A 152 19.65 -1.88 12.79
CA ALA A 152 20.06 -2.15 14.17
C ALA A 152 19.66 -3.57 14.65
N GLY A 153 19.21 -4.46 13.75
CA GLY A 153 18.76 -5.81 14.10
C GLY A 153 17.47 -5.85 14.93
N ARG A 154 16.64 -4.80 14.87
CA ARG A 154 15.40 -4.68 15.63
C ARG A 154 14.18 -4.86 14.73
N THR A 155 13.16 -5.53 15.26
CA THR A 155 11.83 -5.65 14.63
C THR A 155 11.18 -4.28 14.46
N PRO A 156 10.50 -3.99 13.34
CA PRO A 156 9.73 -2.76 13.14
C PRO A 156 8.76 -2.45 14.28
N ALA A 157 8.58 -1.16 14.60
CA ALA A 157 7.83 -0.71 15.78
C ALA A 157 6.38 -1.22 15.79
N CYS A 158 5.71 -1.17 14.65
CA CYS A 158 4.32 -1.62 14.51
C CYS A 158 4.14 -3.13 14.72
N ALA A 159 5.08 -3.95 14.25
CA ALA A 159 5.05 -5.40 14.44
C ALA A 159 5.38 -5.76 15.90
N HIS A 160 6.38 -5.09 16.48
CA HIS A 160 6.75 -5.28 17.89
C HIS A 160 5.62 -4.91 18.87
N ALA A 161 4.83 -3.87 18.55
CA ALA A 161 3.74 -3.41 19.39
C ALA A 161 2.43 -4.21 19.23
N CYS A 162 2.36 -5.16 18.29
CA CYS A 162 1.12 -5.90 18.03
C CYS A 162 0.83 -6.94 19.13
N PRO A 163 -0.22 -6.78 19.94
CA PRO A 163 -0.46 -7.67 21.09
C PRO A 163 -0.96 -9.06 20.69
N THR A 164 -1.53 -9.20 19.49
CA THR A 164 -2.14 -10.45 18.99
C THR A 164 -1.32 -11.13 17.90
N GLU A 165 -0.13 -10.60 17.60
CA GLU A 165 0.69 -11.06 16.48
C GLU A 165 -0.06 -11.08 15.13
N SER A 166 -1.07 -10.21 15.00
CA SER A 166 -1.74 -9.93 13.72
C SER A 166 -0.75 -9.36 12.70
N ILE A 167 0.36 -8.76 13.12
CA ILE A 167 1.39 -8.22 12.25
C ILE A 167 2.70 -8.96 12.54
N LYS A 168 3.10 -9.83 11.63
CA LYS A 168 4.36 -10.59 11.72
C LYS A 168 5.42 -9.97 10.83
N PHE A 169 6.67 -10.04 11.25
CA PHE A 169 7.84 -9.54 10.52
C PHE A 169 8.92 -10.62 10.51
N GLY A 170 9.59 -10.79 9.38
CA GLY A 170 10.61 -11.82 9.18
C GLY A 170 11.04 -11.94 7.72
N PRO A 171 11.80 -12.99 7.38
CA PRO A 171 12.15 -13.29 6.00
C PRO A 171 10.91 -13.46 5.12
N LEU A 172 10.90 -12.82 3.95
CA LEU A 172 9.71 -12.74 3.08
C LEU A 172 9.18 -14.13 2.69
N ASP A 173 10.07 -15.05 2.31
CA ASP A 173 9.68 -16.39 1.83
C ASP A 173 9.13 -17.27 2.97
N GLU A 174 9.68 -17.14 4.18
CA GLU A 174 9.18 -17.85 5.37
C GLU A 174 7.77 -17.37 5.73
N LEU A 175 7.53 -16.06 5.69
CA LEU A 175 6.22 -15.49 5.95
C LEU A 175 5.18 -15.90 4.89
N ARG A 176 5.58 -16.05 3.61
CA ARG A 176 4.68 -16.56 2.57
C ARG A 176 4.29 -18.01 2.81
N ALA A 177 5.25 -18.86 3.19
CA ALA A 177 4.98 -20.24 3.57
C ALA A 177 4.09 -20.34 4.83
N GLU A 178 4.29 -19.44 5.79
CA GLU A 178 3.42 -19.32 6.96
C GLU A 178 2.00 -18.89 6.59
N ALA A 179 1.84 -17.91 5.69
CA ALA A 179 0.54 -17.47 5.24
C ALA A 179 -0.25 -18.58 4.52
N GLY A 180 0.42 -19.39 3.70
CA GLY A 180 -0.20 -20.57 3.07
C GLY A 180 -0.79 -21.53 4.09
N ARG A 181 0.01 -21.92 5.09
CA ARG A 181 -0.46 -22.78 6.21
C ARG A 181 -1.59 -22.14 7.02
N ARG A 182 -1.53 -20.82 7.22
CA ARG A 182 -2.58 -20.09 7.94
C ARG A 182 -3.91 -20.08 7.18
N ILE A 183 -3.88 -19.92 5.86
CA ILE A 183 -5.09 -20.01 5.01
C ILE A 183 -5.71 -21.41 5.09
N GLU A 184 -4.90 -22.48 4.98
CA GLU A 184 -5.37 -23.86 5.12
C GLU A 184 -6.03 -24.10 6.49
N ASP A 185 -5.40 -23.62 7.58
CA ASP A 185 -5.95 -23.69 8.93
C ASP A 185 -7.29 -22.96 9.06
N LEU A 186 -7.40 -21.73 8.52
CA LEU A 186 -8.64 -20.94 8.53
C LEU A 186 -9.77 -21.66 7.76
N HIS A 187 -9.45 -22.20 6.59
CA HIS A 187 -10.42 -22.94 5.76
C HIS A 187 -10.87 -24.23 6.46
N SER A 188 -9.98 -24.94 7.15
CA SER A 188 -10.33 -26.14 7.94
C SER A 188 -11.31 -25.84 9.09
N LYS A 189 -11.34 -24.58 9.55
CA LYS A 189 -12.24 -24.07 10.60
C LYS A 189 -13.52 -23.44 10.03
N GLY A 190 -13.78 -23.58 8.73
CA GLY A 190 -14.96 -23.06 8.05
C GLY A 190 -14.88 -21.60 7.60
N MET A 191 -13.74 -20.91 7.77
CA MET A 191 -13.54 -19.54 7.29
C MET A 191 -13.09 -19.52 5.81
N HIS A 192 -13.93 -20.04 4.92
CA HIS A 192 -13.64 -20.15 3.48
C HIS A 192 -13.56 -18.81 2.75
N ASP A 193 -14.03 -17.73 3.37
CA ASP A 193 -13.94 -16.36 2.88
C ASP A 193 -12.58 -15.69 3.18
N ALA A 194 -11.68 -16.38 3.91
CA ALA A 194 -10.31 -15.93 4.13
C ALA A 194 -9.46 -16.10 2.87
N THR A 195 -8.76 -15.04 2.47
CA THR A 195 -7.94 -14.97 1.26
C THR A 195 -6.57 -14.36 1.56
N LEU A 196 -5.54 -14.86 0.88
CA LEU A 196 -4.21 -14.25 0.87
C LEU A 196 -4.14 -13.22 -0.25
N TYR A 197 -3.82 -11.98 0.11
CA TYR A 197 -3.57 -10.89 -0.82
C TYR A 197 -2.06 -10.67 -0.98
N ASP A 198 -1.49 -11.25 -2.05
CA ASP A 198 -0.14 -10.99 -2.57
C ASP A 198 -0.21 -11.00 -4.12
N PRO A 199 -0.30 -9.83 -4.79
CA PRO A 199 -0.63 -9.70 -6.22
C PRO A 199 0.61 -9.95 -7.12
N VAL A 200 1.16 -11.16 -7.05
CA VAL A 200 2.38 -11.60 -7.76
C VAL A 200 2.21 -11.68 -9.29
N ASP A 201 0.98 -11.83 -9.75
CA ASP A 201 0.54 -11.98 -11.13
C ASP A 201 0.20 -10.65 -11.82
N THR A 202 0.41 -9.53 -11.12
CA THR A 202 0.21 -8.18 -11.65
C THR A 202 1.52 -7.48 -11.94
N SER A 203 1.47 -6.29 -12.54
CA SER A 203 2.70 -5.54 -12.84
C SER A 203 3.48 -5.08 -11.60
N VAL A 204 2.87 -5.07 -10.40
CA VAL A 204 3.62 -4.79 -9.16
C VAL A 204 4.53 -5.95 -8.74
N GLY A 205 4.37 -7.15 -9.31
CA GLY A 205 5.27 -8.30 -9.11
C GLY A 205 5.26 -8.88 -7.69
N GLY A 206 4.18 -8.65 -6.93
CA GLY A 206 4.08 -9.01 -5.52
C GLY A 206 4.45 -7.86 -4.57
N ILE A 207 4.19 -8.08 -3.28
CA ILE A 207 4.36 -7.06 -2.24
C ILE A 207 5.10 -7.59 -1.02
N HIS A 208 5.86 -6.73 -0.35
CA HIS A 208 6.63 -7.11 0.84
C HIS A 208 5.82 -6.92 2.12
N ALA A 209 4.70 -6.18 2.08
CA ALA A 209 3.67 -6.23 3.11
C ALA A 209 2.40 -6.78 2.50
N PHE A 210 2.06 -8.03 2.84
CA PHE A 210 0.92 -8.78 2.32
C PHE A 210 -0.06 -9.15 3.44
N PHE A 211 -1.27 -9.58 3.05
CA PHE A 211 -2.41 -9.61 3.97
C PHE A 211 -3.17 -10.92 3.87
N ILE A 212 -3.64 -11.42 5.01
CA ILE A 212 -4.78 -12.31 5.06
C ILE A 212 -6.00 -11.45 5.35
N THR A 213 -6.96 -11.45 4.44
CA THR A 213 -8.20 -10.68 4.52
C THR A 213 -9.42 -11.59 4.44
N ARG A 214 -10.56 -11.10 4.92
CA ARG A 214 -11.85 -11.78 4.76
C ARG A 214 -12.73 -11.03 3.76
N GLY A 215 -13.35 -11.75 2.83
CA GLY A 215 -14.23 -11.16 1.83
C GLY A 215 -13.46 -10.33 0.79
N ASP A 216 -14.06 -9.21 0.36
CA ASP A 216 -13.53 -8.39 -0.74
C ASP A 216 -12.31 -7.55 -0.31
N PRO A 217 -11.13 -7.72 -0.95
CA PRO A 217 -9.92 -6.99 -0.63
C PRO A 217 -10.06 -5.46 -0.79
N ARG A 218 -10.97 -4.98 -1.66
CA ARG A 218 -11.21 -3.53 -1.86
C ARG A 218 -11.59 -2.82 -0.57
N GLN A 219 -12.26 -3.55 0.33
CA GLN A 219 -12.68 -3.02 1.62
C GLN A 219 -11.50 -2.71 2.54
N TYR A 220 -10.32 -3.26 2.26
CA TYR A 220 -9.09 -3.07 3.03
C TYR A 220 -8.10 -2.11 2.35
N ASN A 221 -8.52 -1.33 1.34
CA ASN A 221 -7.62 -0.55 0.48
C ASN A 221 -6.65 -1.44 -0.33
N LEU A 222 -7.12 -2.62 -0.71
CA LEU A 222 -6.36 -3.58 -1.51
C LEU A 222 -7.09 -3.76 -2.87
N PRO A 223 -6.69 -3.01 -3.92
CA PRO A 223 -7.28 -3.17 -5.25
C PRO A 223 -7.04 -4.60 -5.78
N PRO A 224 -7.98 -5.27 -6.45
CA PRO A 224 -7.80 -6.66 -6.87
C PRO A 224 -6.69 -6.88 -7.90
N GLN A 225 -6.45 -5.89 -8.77
CA GLN A 225 -5.42 -5.91 -9.81
C GLN A 225 -4.62 -4.61 -9.78
N PRO A 226 -3.72 -4.41 -8.80
CA PRO A 226 -2.89 -3.22 -8.76
C PRO A 226 -1.90 -3.22 -9.93
N GLU A 227 -1.75 -2.08 -10.59
CA GLU A 227 -0.79 -1.94 -11.68
C GLU A 227 0.06 -0.68 -11.55
N ILE A 228 1.33 -0.78 -11.94
CA ILE A 228 2.22 0.38 -12.05
C ILE A 228 1.93 1.13 -13.37
N PRO A 229 1.84 2.47 -13.38
CA PRO A 229 1.50 3.20 -14.60
C PRO A 229 2.52 3.07 -15.75
N THR A 230 3.76 2.70 -15.44
CA THR A 230 4.87 2.59 -16.40
C THR A 230 4.66 1.51 -17.46
N ILE A 231 3.85 0.47 -17.20
CA ILE A 231 3.49 -0.52 -18.23
C ILE A 231 2.73 0.10 -19.41
N TYR A 232 2.02 1.21 -19.16
CA TYR A 232 1.27 1.94 -20.16
C TYR A 232 2.11 2.98 -20.90
N ALA A 233 3.38 3.20 -20.53
CA ALA A 233 4.23 4.24 -21.11
C ALA A 233 4.37 4.07 -22.64
N LYS A 234 4.59 2.84 -23.12
CA LYS A 234 4.71 2.55 -24.56
C LYS A 234 3.42 2.89 -25.32
N GLN A 235 2.26 2.58 -24.74
CA GLN A 235 0.97 2.92 -25.33
C GLN A 235 0.75 4.44 -25.33
N GLY A 236 1.07 5.11 -24.22
CA GLY A 236 1.03 6.57 -24.12
C GLY A 236 1.87 7.26 -25.19
N TRP A 237 3.12 6.83 -25.37
CA TRP A 237 4.02 7.38 -26.39
C TRP A 237 3.53 7.12 -27.82
N LYS A 238 2.95 5.95 -28.10
CA LYS A 238 2.33 5.67 -29.40
C LYS A 238 1.15 6.60 -29.68
N SER A 239 0.26 6.76 -28.70
CA SER A 239 -0.90 7.67 -28.81
C SER A 239 -0.46 9.12 -29.00
N ALA A 240 0.56 9.57 -28.27
CA ALA A 240 1.13 10.91 -28.41
C ALA A 240 1.73 11.12 -29.81
N ALA A 241 2.49 10.14 -30.33
CA ALA A 241 3.07 10.20 -31.67
C ALA A 241 1.99 10.25 -32.76
N LEU A 242 0.92 9.45 -32.62
CA LEU A 242 -0.23 9.49 -33.53
C LEU A 242 -0.93 10.86 -33.50
N GLY A 243 -1.19 11.40 -32.31
CA GLY A 243 -1.80 12.72 -32.15
C GLY A 243 -0.95 13.84 -32.77
N ALA A 244 0.36 13.82 -32.52
CA ALA A 244 1.29 14.77 -33.14
C ALA A 244 1.31 14.64 -34.66
N GLY A 245 1.29 13.42 -35.20
CA GLY A 245 1.20 13.16 -36.64
C GLY A 245 -0.09 13.72 -37.26
N MET A 246 -1.24 13.51 -36.61
CA MET A 246 -2.53 14.06 -37.07
C MET A 246 -2.53 15.59 -37.08
N LEU A 247 -1.99 16.22 -36.03
CA LEU A 247 -1.85 17.68 -35.96
C LEU A 247 -0.93 18.22 -37.07
N ALA A 248 0.20 17.57 -37.32
CA ALA A 248 1.12 17.95 -38.39
C ALA A 248 0.47 17.83 -39.78
N VAL A 249 -0.22 16.73 -40.05
CA VAL A 249 -0.96 16.51 -41.31
C VAL A 249 -2.07 17.55 -41.47
N GLY A 250 -2.88 17.78 -40.43
CA GLY A 250 -3.95 18.78 -40.46
C GLY A 250 -3.42 20.20 -40.72
N THR A 251 -2.32 20.56 -40.07
CA THR A 251 -1.63 21.85 -40.29
C THR A 251 -1.15 21.97 -41.73
N PHE A 252 -0.48 20.93 -42.26
CA PHE A 252 0.01 20.91 -43.64
C PHE A 252 -1.14 21.05 -44.66
N LEU A 253 -2.24 20.32 -44.47
CA LEU A 253 -3.42 20.41 -45.34
C LEU A 253 -4.08 21.80 -45.29
N ALA A 254 -4.13 22.45 -44.12
CA ALA A 254 -4.65 23.81 -43.99
C ALA A 254 -3.83 24.82 -44.79
N PHE A 255 -2.50 24.70 -44.78
CA PHE A 255 -1.61 25.55 -45.59
C PHE A 255 -1.76 25.28 -47.10
N LEU A 256 -1.92 24.02 -47.52
CA LEU A 256 -2.19 23.70 -48.93
C LEU A 256 -3.57 24.20 -49.41
N GLY A 257 -4.59 24.17 -48.56
CA GLY A 257 -5.93 24.66 -48.87
C GLY A 257 -6.03 26.19 -48.93
N GLY A 258 -5.21 26.90 -48.15
CA GLY A 258 -5.18 28.37 -48.12
C GLY A 258 -4.54 29.04 -49.35
N GLY A 259 -3.75 28.30 -50.13
CA GLY A 259 -3.08 28.80 -51.34
C GLY A 259 -3.94 28.86 -52.60
N LYS A 260 -5.23 28.52 -52.53
CA LYS A 260 -6.19 28.56 -53.66
C LYS A 260 -7.11 29.80 -53.66
N ARG A 261 -6.63 30.95 -53.19
CA ARG A 261 -7.30 32.25 -53.35
C ARG A 261 -6.49 33.16 -54.27
#